data_AF-A0A8X6UJR9-F1
#
_entry.id   AF-A0A8X6UJR9-F1
#
_cell.length_a   1.000
_cell.length_b   1.000
_cell.length_c   1.000
_cell.angle_alpha   90.00
_cell.angle_beta   90.00
_cell.angle_gamma   90.00
#
_symmetry.space_group_name_H-M   'P 1'
#
loop_
_entity.id
_entity.type
_entity.pdbx_description
1 polymer ?
#
loop_
_entity_poly.entity_id
_entity_poly.type
_entity_poly.pdbx_seq_one_letter_code
_entity_poly.pdbx_strand_id
1 'polypeptide(L)'
;MLMFDAGIKLCKIELKLLGNINDYIWFESRICLVGKRFAKANNPLLPNTYDSSKPTSYILALDAVNLYGCAMSKPLPYGEFYWLNANEIQRFDLDDIS
;
A
#
# COMPACT_ATOMS: atom_id res chain seq x y z
N MET A 1 6.52 -3.91 13.24
CA MET A 1 7.34 -2.70 13.39
C MET A 1 8.67 -2.89 14.14
N LEU A 2 9.15 -4.12 14.39
CA LEU A 2 10.44 -4.34 15.07
C LEU A 2 11.62 -4.55 14.10
N MET A 3 11.37 -5.25 12.99
CA MET A 3 12.40 -5.53 11.98
C MET A 3 12.93 -4.25 11.30
N PHE A 4 12.05 -3.27 11.06
CA PHE A 4 12.42 -2.00 10.43
C PHE A 4 13.28 -1.14 11.36
N ASP A 5 12.87 -1.00 12.63
CA ASP A 5 13.64 -0.30 13.65
C ASP A 5 15.02 -0.95 13.88
N ALA A 6 15.08 -2.29 13.91
CA ALA A 6 16.34 -3.03 13.98
C ALA A 6 17.23 -2.79 12.75
N GLY A 7 16.66 -2.78 11.54
CA GLY A 7 17.39 -2.51 10.30
C GLY A 7 18.00 -1.10 10.27
N ILE A 8 17.26 -0.10 10.71
CA ILE A 8 17.73 1.29 10.78
C ILE A 8 18.86 1.44 11.79
N LYS A 9 18.71 0.84 12.98
CA LYS A 9 19.76 0.81 14.00
C LYS A 9 21.03 0.10 13.52
N LEU A 10 20.90 -1.02 12.81
CA LEU A 10 22.02 -1.76 12.24
C LEU A 10 22.77 -0.92 11.19
N CYS A 11 22.02 -0.29 10.29
CA CYS A 11 22.58 0.55 9.23
C CYS A 11 23.03 1.94 9.70
N LYS A 12 22.81 2.29 10.99
CA LYS A 12 23.09 3.61 11.57
C LYS A 12 22.46 4.76 10.78
N ILE A 13 21.26 4.53 10.27
CA ILE A 13 20.49 5.53 9.52
C ILE A 13 19.67 6.34 10.52
N GLU A 14 19.60 7.65 10.33
CA GLU A 14 18.71 8.53 11.10
C GLU A 14 17.44 8.80 10.28
N LEU A 15 16.28 8.41 10.84
CA LEU A 15 14.98 8.69 10.23
C LEU A 15 14.62 10.16 10.41
N LYS A 16 14.39 10.87 9.30
CA LYS A 16 13.87 12.23 9.36
C LYS A 16 12.41 12.20 9.83
N LEU A 17 12.13 12.91 10.92
CA LEU A 17 10.77 13.11 11.42
C LEU A 17 9.98 14.01 10.47
N LEU A 18 8.74 13.62 10.15
CA LEU A 18 7.80 14.48 9.44
C LEU A 18 7.32 15.58 10.41
N GLY A 19 7.70 16.81 10.12
CA GLY A 19 7.44 17.95 11.01
C GLY A 19 6.13 18.69 10.73
N ASN A 20 5.49 18.46 9.59
CA ASN A 20 4.32 19.22 9.15
C ASN A 20 3.02 18.41 9.30
N ILE A 21 1.95 19.06 9.75
CA ILE A 21 0.59 18.49 9.84
C ILE A 21 0.07 18.00 8.47
N ASN A 22 0.46 18.67 7.38
CA ASN A 22 0.06 18.29 6.03
C ASN A 22 0.68 16.95 5.61
N ASP A 23 1.92 16.66 6.02
CA ASP A 23 2.58 15.38 5.78
C ASP A 23 1.80 14.26 6.46
N TYR A 24 1.46 14.48 7.74
CA TYR A 24 0.72 13.51 8.54
C TYR A 24 -0.65 13.17 7.95
N ILE A 25 -1.44 14.19 7.59
CA ILE A 25 -2.77 13.99 7.00
C ILE A 25 -2.68 13.26 5.65
N TRP A 26 -1.67 13.56 4.85
CA TRP A 26 -1.47 12.89 3.57
C TRP A 26 -1.18 11.39 3.75
N PHE A 27 -0.33 11.03 4.71
CA PHE A 27 -0.02 9.63 5.01
C PHE A 27 -1.25 8.87 5.55
N GLU A 28 -1.97 9.43 6.51
CA GLU A 28 -3.20 8.83 7.07
C GLU A 28 -4.23 8.55 5.97
N SER A 29 -4.39 9.47 5.01
CA SER A 29 -5.32 9.29 3.90
C SER A 29 -4.98 8.12 2.95
N ARG A 30 -3.73 7.64 2.97
CA ARG A 30 -3.23 6.56 2.09
C ARG A 30 -3.02 5.23 2.80
N ILE A 31 -3.18 5.15 4.13
CA ILE A 31 -3.09 3.90 4.92
C ILE A 31 -4.42 3.11 4.89
N CYS A 32 -5.16 3.19 3.79
CA CYS A 32 -6.41 2.44 3.64
C CYS A 32 -6.16 1.15 2.85
N LEU A 33 -6.55 0.02 3.46
CA LEU A 33 -6.68 -1.29 2.83
C LEU A 33 -7.12 -1.18 1.36
N VAL A 34 -6.22 -1.50 0.43
CA VAL A 34 -6.51 -1.55 -1.00
C VAL A 34 -7.23 -2.87 -1.30
N GLY A 35 -8.52 -2.93 -0.98
CA GLY A 35 -9.36 -4.10 -1.22
C GLY A 35 -10.84 -3.74 -1.32
N LYS A 36 -11.61 -4.46 -2.15
CA LYS A 36 -13.07 -4.36 -2.12
C LYS A 36 -13.55 -4.86 -0.75
N ARG A 37 -14.09 -3.96 0.07
CA ARG A 37 -14.63 -4.26 1.41
C ARG A 37 -15.78 -5.27 1.39
N PHE A 38 -16.51 -5.32 0.27
CA PHE A 38 -17.58 -6.28 0.04
C PHE A 38 -17.60 -6.72 -1.42
N ALA A 39 -17.65 -8.03 -1.63
CA ALA A 39 -17.90 -8.65 -2.92
C ALA A 39 -18.84 -9.83 -2.70
N LYS A 40 -19.80 -10.03 -3.62
CA LYS A 40 -20.70 -11.17 -3.61
C LYS A 40 -20.61 -11.89 -4.95
N ALA A 41 -20.27 -13.17 -4.92
CA ALA A 41 -20.25 -14.05 -6.08
C ALA A 41 -21.57 -14.81 -6.20
N ASN A 42 -21.97 -15.10 -7.43
CA ASN A 42 -23.09 -15.98 -7.76
C ASN A 42 -22.55 -17.39 -8.01
N ASN A 43 -22.28 -18.11 -6.92
CA ASN A 43 -21.63 -19.42 -6.96
C ASN A 43 -22.70 -20.56 -6.92
N PRO A 44 -22.79 -21.43 -7.93
CA PRO A 44 -23.74 -22.55 -7.96
C PRO A 44 -23.50 -23.60 -6.85
N LEU A 45 -22.32 -23.60 -6.23
CA LEU A 45 -22.01 -24.45 -5.07
C LEU A 45 -22.69 -23.96 -3.77
N LEU A 46 -23.28 -22.76 -3.77
CA LEU A 46 -24.00 -22.18 -2.64
C LEU A 46 -25.51 -22.07 -2.96
N PRO A 47 -26.26 -23.18 -2.90
CA PRO A 47 -27.65 -23.23 -3.37
C PRO A 47 -28.60 -22.23 -2.68
N ASN A 48 -28.31 -21.84 -1.43
CA ASN A 48 -29.14 -20.88 -0.69
C ASN A 48 -29.03 -19.43 -1.19
N THR A 49 -27.98 -19.10 -1.94
CA THR A 49 -27.70 -17.72 -2.40
C THR A 49 -27.49 -17.62 -3.91
N TYR A 50 -27.54 -18.75 -4.61
CA TYR A 50 -27.40 -18.86 -6.06
C TYR A 50 -28.67 -18.40 -6.79
N ASP A 51 -28.47 -17.63 -7.84
CA ASP A 51 -29.53 -17.10 -8.70
C ASP A 51 -29.24 -17.53 -10.15
N SER A 52 -30.07 -18.40 -10.70
CA SER A 52 -29.92 -18.92 -12.07
C SER A 52 -30.17 -17.87 -13.16
N SER A 53 -30.77 -16.72 -12.80
CA SER A 53 -30.96 -15.59 -13.73
C SER A 53 -29.70 -14.75 -13.93
N LYS A 54 -28.67 -14.92 -13.08
CA LYS A 54 -27.43 -14.15 -13.10
C LYS A 54 -26.26 -14.99 -13.61
N PRO A 55 -25.25 -14.37 -14.24
CA PRO A 55 -24.04 -15.08 -14.62
C PRO A 55 -23.33 -15.67 -13.40
N THR A 56 -22.81 -16.88 -13.55
CA THR A 56 -21.99 -17.54 -12.52
C THR A 56 -20.72 -16.75 -12.27
N SER A 57 -20.38 -16.54 -11.00
CA SER A 57 -19.15 -15.86 -10.59
C SER A 57 -18.56 -16.45 -9.31
N TYR A 58 -17.26 -16.27 -9.14
CA TYR A 58 -16.48 -16.76 -8.01
C TYR A 58 -15.67 -15.61 -7.42
N ILE A 59 -15.47 -15.63 -6.10
CA ILE A 59 -14.55 -14.70 -5.41
C ILE A 59 -13.24 -15.44 -5.20
N LEU A 60 -12.16 -14.88 -5.75
CA LEU A 60 -10.81 -15.32 -5.46
C LEU A 60 -10.22 -14.38 -4.40
N ALA A 61 -9.91 -14.92 -3.23
CA ALA A 61 -9.15 -14.22 -2.20
C ALA A 61 -7.69 -14.67 -2.28
N LEU A 62 -6.83 -13.80 -2.81
CA LEU A 62 -5.39 -14.00 -2.79
C LEU A 62 -4.83 -13.30 -1.56
N ASP A 63 -4.11 -14.05 -0.73
CA ASP A 63 -3.38 -13.50 0.40
C ASP A 63 -1.88 -13.55 0.14
N ALA A 64 -1.22 -12.40 0.33
CA ALA A 64 0.23 -12.30 0.23
C ALA A 64 0.82 -12.52 1.63
N VAL A 65 1.15 -13.78 1.94
CA VAL A 65 1.60 -14.23 3.27
C VAL A 65 2.92 -13.62 3.78
N ASN A 66 3.58 -12.75 3.01
CA ASN A 66 4.74 -11.97 3.46
C ASN A 66 4.82 -10.60 2.78
N LEU A 67 3.71 -9.87 2.73
CA LEU A 67 3.65 -8.53 2.12
C LEU A 67 4.72 -7.58 2.71
N TYR A 68 4.87 -7.57 4.04
CA TYR A 68 5.86 -6.73 4.71
C TYR A 68 7.30 -7.14 4.39
N GLY A 69 7.63 -8.44 4.38
CA GLY A 69 8.98 -8.88 4.05
C GLY A 69 9.36 -8.53 2.61
N CYS A 70 8.40 -8.63 1.67
CA CYS A 70 8.60 -8.17 0.30
C CYS A 70 8.83 -6.65 0.24
N ALA A 71 7.96 -5.85 0.88
CA ALA A 71 8.11 -4.40 0.91
C ALA A 71 9.42 -3.96 1.57
N MET A 72 9.83 -4.63 2.65
CA MET A 72 11.08 -4.37 3.37
C MET A 72 12.34 -4.85 2.64
N SER A 73 12.19 -5.63 1.56
CA SER A 73 13.34 -6.03 0.70
C SER A 73 13.72 -4.96 -0.32
N LYS A 74 12.90 -3.92 -0.49
CA LYS A 74 13.15 -2.80 -1.40
C LYS A 74 13.78 -1.62 -0.66
N PRO A 75 14.50 -0.72 -1.36
CA PRO A 75 14.96 0.53 -0.77
C PRO A 75 13.78 1.31 -0.18
N LEU A 76 13.89 1.68 1.10
CA LEU A 76 12.86 2.45 1.80
C LEU A 76 13.36 3.88 1.99
N PRO A 77 12.49 4.90 1.79
CA PRO A 77 12.86 6.27 2.02
C PRO A 77 13.08 6.51 3.52
N TYR A 78 14.18 7.16 3.87
CA TYR A 78 14.57 7.43 5.26
C TYR A 78 14.70 8.93 5.58
N GLY A 79 14.72 9.80 4.56
CA GLY A 79 14.99 11.22 4.73
C GLY A 79 14.64 12.09 3.53
N GLU A 80 14.99 13.38 3.64
CA GLU A 80 14.87 14.38 2.57
C GLU A 80 13.45 14.55 2.00
N PHE A 81 12.44 14.41 2.84
CA PHE A 81 11.06 14.71 2.44
C PHE A 81 10.88 16.22 2.21
N TYR A 82 10.35 16.57 1.03
CA TYR A 82 9.86 17.90 0.67
C TYR A 82 8.69 17.77 -0.31
N TRP A 83 7.82 18.78 -0.32
CA TRP A 83 6.73 18.87 -1.29
C TRP A 83 7.25 19.45 -2.59
N LEU A 84 6.93 18.79 -3.70
CA LEU A 84 7.22 19.31 -5.03
C LEU A 84 6.30 20.49 -5.36
N ASN A 85 6.87 21.50 -6.02
CA ASN A 85 6.13 22.62 -6.57
C ASN A 85 5.41 22.21 -7.86
N ALA A 86 4.42 23.00 -8.30
CA ALA A 86 3.62 22.69 -9.50
C ALA A 86 4.46 22.44 -10.77
N ASN A 87 5.57 23.18 -10.93
CA ASN A 87 6.48 23.01 -12.06
C ASN A 87 7.32 21.72 -11.98
N GLU A 88 7.69 21.30 -10.76
CA GLU A 88 8.45 20.08 -10.52
C GLU A 88 7.56 18.86 -10.72
N ILE A 89 6.30 18.92 -10.25
CA ILE A 89 5.29 17.88 -10.48
C ILE A 89 5.07 17.62 -11.98
N GLN A 90 5.00 18.68 -12.80
CA GLN A 90 4.80 18.54 -14.25
C GLN A 90 5.98 17.88 -14.97
N ARG A 91 7.17 17.92 -14.38
CA ARG A 91 8.41 17.38 -14.95
C ARG A 91 8.86 16.10 -14.26
N PHE A 92 8.09 15.63 -13.28
CA PHE A 92 8.43 14.46 -12.50
C PHE A 92 8.12 13.20 -13.29
N ASP A 93 9.15 12.45 -13.64
CA ASP A 93 9.02 11.10 -14.19
C ASP A 93 9.44 10.07 -13.12
N LEU A 94 8.72 8.96 -13.06
CA LEU A 94 8.99 7.87 -12.13
C LEU A 94 10.21 7.05 -12.55
N ASP A 95 10.52 7.02 -13.84
CA ASP A 95 11.65 6.29 -14.39
C ASP A 95 12.99 6.94 -14.04
N ASP A 96 13.01 8.23 -13.68
CA ASP A 96 14.21 8.97 -13.24
C ASP A 96 14.71 8.57 -11.84
N ILE A 97 13.96 7.75 -11.11
CA ILE A 97 14.15 7.44 -9.68
C ILE A 97 14.55 5.96 -9.47
N SER A 98 14.64 5.16 -10.55
CA SER A 98 14.92 3.72 -10.49
C SER A 98 16.40 3.37 -10.47
#